data_AF-A0A6V7IE26-F1
#
_entry.id   AF-A0A6V7IE26-F1
#
_cell.length_a   1.000
_cell.length_b   1.000
_cell.length_c   1.000
_cell.angle_alpha   90.00
_cell.angle_beta   90.00
_cell.angle_gamma   90.00
#
_symmetry.space_group_name_H-M   'P 1'
#
loop_
_entity.id
_entity.type
_entity.pdbx_description
1 polymer ?
#
loop_
_entity_poly.entity_id
_entity_poly.type
_entity_poly.pdbx_seq_one_letter_code
_entity_poly.pdbx_strand_id
1 'polypeptide(L)' 'FAWVTLATNDSYSLGALVLGNSLRRVGSKHDLAVLITPGVTQPM' A
#
# COMPACT_ATOMS: atom_id res chain seq x y z
N PHE A 1 5.42 15.40 2.67
CA PHE A 1 4.27 14.91 1.88
C PHE A 1 4.38 13.41 1.75
N ALA A 2 3.27 12.68 1.79
CA ALA A 2 3.24 11.22 1.74
C ALA A 2 2.15 10.75 0.78
N TRP A 3 2.41 9.60 0.15
CA TRP A 3 1.44 8.86 -0.65
C TRP A 3 0.63 7.96 0.29
N VAL A 4 -0.68 8.15 0.32
CA VAL A 4 -1.59 7.39 1.18
C VAL A 4 -2.48 6.51 0.32
N THR A 5 -2.56 5.22 0.62
CA THR A 5 -3.49 4.28 -0.02
C THR A 5 -4.26 3.50 1.04
N LEU A 6 -5.45 3.00 0.68
CA LEU A 6 -6.34 2.26 1.58
C LEU A 6 -6.56 0.85 1.02
N ALA A 7 -6.21 -0.17 1.81
CA ALA A 7 -6.50 -1.57 1.51
C ALA A 7 -7.61 -2.08 2.45
N THR A 8 -8.77 -2.41 1.88
CA THR A 8 -9.94 -2.86 2.64
C THR A 8 -10.13 -4.38 2.66
N ASN A 9 -9.43 -5.11 1.79
CA ASN A 9 -9.48 -6.56 1.65
C ASN A 9 -8.14 -7.07 1.10
N ASP A 10 -7.90 -8.38 1.19
CA ASP A 10 -6.64 -9.00 0.78
C ASP A 10 -6.31 -8.81 -0.71
N SER A 11 -7.35 -8.76 -1.56
CA SER A 11 -7.17 -8.49 -2.99
C SER A 11 -6.71 -7.05 -3.25
N TYR A 12 -7.15 -6.09 -2.43
CA TYR A 12 -6.68 -4.70 -2.46
C TYR A 12 -5.26 -4.57 -1.90
N SER A 13 -4.86 -5.44 -0.97
CA SER A 13 -3.48 -5.49 -0.47
C SER A 13 -2.47 -5.75 -1.61
N LEU A 14 -2.83 -6.58 -2.59
CA LEU A 14 -2.02 -6.79 -3.80
C LEU A 14 -1.90 -5.51 -4.64
N GLY A 15 -3.00 -4.78 -4.82
CA GLY A 15 -2.99 -3.49 -5.51
C GLY A 15 -2.12 -2.46 -4.81
N ALA A 16 -2.19 -2.38 -3.48
CA ALA A 16 -1.35 -1.50 -2.66
C ALA A 16 0.14 -1.86 -2.76
N LEU A 17 0.49 -3.14 -2.81
CA LEU A 17 1.86 -3.61 -3.02
C LEU A 17 2.40 -3.20 -4.40
N VAL A 18 1.60 -3.38 -5.46
CA VAL A 18 1.99 -2.98 -6.82
C VAL A 18 2.16 -1.46 -6.92
N LEU A 19 1.27 -0.69 -6.29
CA LEU A 19 1.35 0.77 -6.22
C LEU A 19 2.61 1.24 -5.47
N GLY A 20 2.89 0.66 -4.30
CA GLY A 20 4.10 0.98 -3.54
C GLY A 20 5.36 0.67 -4.34
N ASN A 21 5.38 -0.46 -5.04
CA ASN A 21 6.52 -0.86 -5.87
C ASN A 21 6.71 0.07 -7.08
N SER A 22 5.63 0.50 -7.75
CA SER A 22 5.73 1.43 -8.87
C SER A 22 6.23 2.81 -8.44
N LEU A 23 5.78 3.31 -7.29
CA LEU A 23 6.23 4.57 -6.70
C LEU A 23 7.71 4.53 -6.29
N ARG A 24 8.18 3.40 -5.76
CA ARG A 24 9.61 3.18 -5.49
C ARG A 24 10.43 3.13 -6.78
N ARG A 25 9.90 2.50 -7.83
CA ARG A 25 10.58 2.37 -9.12
C ARG A 25 10.80 3.71 -9.82
N VAL A 26 9.87 4.65 -9.68
CA VAL A 26 10.03 6.03 -10.22
C VAL A 26 10.84 6.95 -9.31
N GLY A 27 11.41 6.43 -8.21
CA GLY A 27 12.26 7.21 -7.32
C GLY A 27 11.51 8.28 -6.53
N SER A 28 10.24 8.04 -6.19
CA SER A 28 9.49 8.96 -5.33
C SER A 28 10.22 9.15 -3.99
N LYS A 29 10.51 10.42 -3.65
CA LYS A 29 11.13 10.81 -2.37
C LYS A 29 10.14 10.99 -1.21
N HIS A 30 8.85 10.77 -1.48
CA HIS A 30 7.77 10.93 -0.53
C HIS A 30 7.46 9.61 0.17
N ASP A 31 7.16 9.67 1.46
CA ASP A 31 6.82 8.49 2.27
C ASP A 31 5.56 7.79 1.74
N LEU A 32 5.50 6.47 1.92
CA LEU A 32 4.36 5.64 1.53
C LEU A 32 3.64 5.15 2.78
N ALA A 33 2.36 5.49 2.92
CA ALA A 33 1.48 5.04 3.99
C ALA A 33 0.33 4.22 3.43
N VAL A 34 0.09 3.05 4.04
CA VAL A 34 -1.05 2.18 3.72
C VAL A 34 -1.96 2.12 4.93
N LEU A 35 -3.20 2.57 4.77
CA LEU A 35 -4.28 2.34 5.73
C LEU A 35 -4.87 0.95 5.45
N ILE A 36 -4.97 0.12 6.48
CA ILE A 36 -5.59 -1.21 6.38
C ILE A 36 -6.84 -1.26 7.24
N THR A 37 -7.88 -1.96 6.77
CA THR A 37 -9.01 -2.32 7.61
C THR A 37 -8.71 -3.63 8.35
N PRO A 38 -9.32 -3.90 9.52
CA PRO A 38 -9.16 -5.17 10.24
C PRO A 38 -9.70 -6.39 9.47
N GLY A 39 -10.31 -6.21 8.29
CA GLY A 39 -10.70 -7.29 7.39
C GLY A 39 -9.58 -7.78 6.47
N VAL A 40 -8.41 -7.14 6.49
CA VAL A 40 -7.21 -7.63 5.79
C VAL A 40 -6.54 -8.68 6.68
N THR A 41 -6.36 -9.89 6.14
CA THR A 41 -5.58 -10.94 6.80
C THR A 41 -4.14 -10.48 6.99
N GLN A 42 -3.66 -10.57 8.23
CA GLN A 42 -2.26 -10.33 8.53
C GLN A 42 -1.48 -11.59 8.13
N PRO A 43 -0.51 -11.50 7.20
CA PRO A 43 0.40 -12.61 6.99
C PRO A 43 1.21 -12.81 8.29
N MET A 44 1.04 -13.99 8.91
CA MET A 44 1.84 -14.46 10.06
C MET A 44 3.30 -14.66 9.66
#